data_AF-A0A936KYI0-F1
#
_entry.id   AF-A0A936KYI0-F1
#
_cell.length_a   1.000
_cell.length_b   1.000
_cell.length_c   1.000
_cell.angle_alpha   90.00
_cell.angle_beta   90.00
_cell.angle_gamma   90.00
#
_symmetry.space_group_name_H-M   'P 1'
#
loop_
_entity.id
_entity.type
_entity.pdbx_description
1 polymer ?
#
loop_
_entity_poly.entity_id
_entity_poly.type
_entity_poly.pdbx_seq_one_letter_code
_entity_poly.pdbx_strand_id
1 'polypeptide(L)'
;MTEEIFWRGYLINALKPLGRFKNYALLGLLWWLWHIPFGHNLDPLGLFVMIVGGSFLIAKFVEATKSFLTTAGIHSIMNIGSNTNWTKTFLIDLAIIFVTMFLIDKIWKQKINEIEKHYS
;
A
#
# COMPACT_ATOMS: atom_id res chain seq x y z
N MET A 1 -4.32 0.68 -12.39
CA MET A 1 -3.19 1.46 -12.96
C MET A 1 -3.42 2.97 -12.88
N THR A 2 -4.54 3.51 -13.40
CA THR A 2 -4.84 4.96 -13.35
C THR A 2 -4.97 5.51 -11.92
N GLU A 3 -5.58 4.76 -11.01
CA GLU A 3 -5.68 5.15 -9.60
C GLU A 3 -4.32 5.42 -8.97
N GLU A 4 -3.34 4.53 -9.09
CA GLU A 4 -2.02 4.72 -8.48
C GLU A 4 -1.23 5.88 -9.07
N ILE A 5 -1.45 6.22 -10.34
CA ILE A 5 -0.84 7.42 -10.95
C ILE A 5 -1.36 8.68 -10.25
N PHE A 6 -2.67 8.76 -10.01
CA PHE A 6 -3.26 9.90 -9.31
C PHE A 6 -2.86 9.92 -7.83
N TRP A 7 -3.10 8.83 -7.10
CA TRP A 7 -2.87 8.76 -5.65
C TRP A 7 -1.40 8.84 -5.27
N ARG A 8 -0.51 8.14 -6.00
CA ARG A 8 0.90 7.99 -5.63
C ARG A 8 1.90 8.57 -6.62
N GLY A 9 1.48 8.88 -7.84
CA GLY A 9 2.28 9.72 -8.74
C GLY A 9 2.12 11.21 -8.40
N TYR A 10 0.88 11.66 -8.17
CA TYR A 10 0.57 13.08 -8.00
C TYR A 10 0.25 13.48 -6.55
N LEU A 11 -0.79 12.91 -5.94
CA LEU A 11 -1.37 13.43 -4.70
C LEU A 11 -0.43 13.30 -3.50
N ILE A 12 0.32 12.19 -3.41
CA ILE A 12 1.36 12.01 -2.38
C ILE A 12 2.45 13.09 -2.44
N ASN A 13 2.75 13.62 -3.63
CA ASN A 13 3.75 14.68 -3.79
C ASN A 13 3.15 16.05 -3.48
N ALA A 14 1.89 16.28 -3.85
CA ALA A 14 1.16 17.51 -3.52
C ALA A 14 0.99 17.69 -2.00
N LEU A 15 0.79 16.60 -1.25
CA LEU A 15 0.62 16.61 0.20
C LEU A 15 1.94 16.54 0.98
N LYS A 16 3.08 16.48 0.30
CA LYS A 16 4.42 16.41 0.91
C LYS A 16 4.73 17.57 1.88
N PRO A 17 4.29 18.83 1.66
CA PRO A 17 4.50 19.93 2.60
C PRO A 17 3.88 19.73 3.99
N LEU A 18 2.88 18.86 4.13
CA LEU A 18 2.20 18.58 5.42
C LEU A 18 3.02 17.68 6.36
N GLY A 19 4.14 17.13 5.87
CA GLY A 19 4.97 16.18 6.62
C GLY A 19 4.57 14.73 6.35
N ARG A 20 5.57 13.84 6.42
CA ARG A 20 5.51 12.43 5.97
C ARG A 20 4.33 11.65 6.57
N PHE A 21 4.11 11.78 7.87
CA PHE A 21 3.05 11.04 8.58
C PHE A 21 1.64 11.55 8.23
N LYS A 22 1.46 12.88 8.20
CA LYS A 22 0.17 13.51 7.87
C LYS A 22 -0.21 13.27 6.41
N ASN A 23 0.78 13.29 5.52
CA ASN A 23 0.62 12.96 4.12
C ASN A 23 0.04 11.54 3.94
N TYR A 24 0.64 10.53 4.59
CA TYR A 24 0.13 9.15 4.49
C TYR A 24 -1.22 8.93 5.14
N ALA A 25 -1.47 9.55 6.30
CA ALA A 25 -2.77 9.47 6.95
C ALA A 25 -3.87 10.10 6.07
N LEU A 26 -3.63 11.28 5.52
CA LEU A 26 -4.60 11.99 4.69
C LEU A 26 -4.84 11.26 3.37
N LEU A 27 -3.78 10.75 2.74
CA LEU A 27 -3.90 9.96 1.52
C LEU A 27 -4.71 8.68 1.75
N GLY A 28 -4.50 7.98 2.87
CA GLY A 28 -5.28 6.79 3.25
C GLY A 28 -6.75 7.11 3.51
N LEU A 29 -7.04 8.23 4.18
CA LEU A 29 -8.41 8.68 4.44
C LEU A 29 -9.16 9.07 3.16
N LEU A 30 -8.52 9.85 2.29
CA LEU A 30 -9.11 10.26 1.01
C LEU A 30 -9.34 9.07 0.10
N TRP A 31 -8.43 8.09 0.10
CA TRP A 31 -8.60 6.86 -0.67
C TRP A 31 -9.73 5.98 -0.10
N TRP A 32 -9.90 5.91 1.22
CA TRP A 32 -11.07 5.26 1.82
C TRP A 32 -12.40 5.96 1.47
N LEU A 33 -12.45 7.28 1.54
CA LEU A 33 -13.63 8.05 1.15
C LEU A 33 -13.99 7.84 -0.34
N TRP A 34 -12.97 7.74 -1.20
CA TRP A 34 -13.15 7.42 -2.62
C TRP A 34 -13.82 6.06 -2.83
N HIS A 35 -13.62 5.10 -1.93
CA HIS A 35 -14.16 3.75 -2.07
C HIS A 35 -15.60 3.57 -1.55
N ILE A 36 -16.14 4.52 -0.77
CA ILE A 36 -17.50 4.46 -0.20
C ILE A 36 -18.60 4.24 -1.27
N PRO A 37 -18.60 4.93 -2.43
CA PRO A 37 -19.67 4.82 -3.41
C PRO A 37 -19.76 3.47 -4.14
N PHE A 38 -18.70 2.65 -4.10
CA PHE A 38 -18.64 1.41 -4.88
C PHE A 38 -19.35 0.21 -4.23
N GLY A 39 -19.93 0.37 -3.04
CA GLY A 39 -20.77 -0.65 -2.41
C GLY A 39 -20.03 -1.96 -2.15
N HIS A 40 -19.13 -1.96 -1.16
CA HIS A 40 -18.39 -3.16 -0.78
C HIS A 40 -19.21 -4.04 0.19
N ASN A 41 -19.14 -5.37 0.02
CA ASN A 41 -19.80 -6.36 0.89
C ASN A 41 -19.10 -6.53 2.27
N LEU A 42 -18.26 -5.57 2.66
CA LEU A 42 -17.49 -5.58 3.90
C LEU A 42 -18.14 -4.64 4.91
N ASP A 43 -18.07 -5.00 6.19
CA ASP A 43 -18.42 -4.08 7.27
C ASP A 43 -17.62 -2.76 7.15
N PRO A 44 -18.21 -1.58 7.41
CA PRO A 44 -17.55 -0.29 7.26
C PRO A 44 -16.22 -0.19 8.01
N LEU A 45 -16.10 -0.84 9.18
CA LEU A 45 -14.86 -0.87 9.96
C LEU A 45 -13.80 -1.76 9.27
N GLY A 46 -14.20 -2.92 8.76
CA GLY A 46 -13.32 -3.82 8.01
C GLY A 46 -12.79 -3.19 6.73
N LEU A 47 -13.66 -2.47 6.00
CA LEU A 47 -13.29 -1.70 4.81
C LEU A 47 -12.30 -0.58 5.16
N PHE A 48 -12.54 0.15 6.25
CA PHE A 48 -11.65 1.21 6.72
C PHE A 48 -10.25 0.69 7.05
N VAL A 49 -10.15 -0.37 7.86
CA VAL A 49 -8.86 -0.95 8.25
C VAL A 49 -8.10 -1.47 7.03
N MET A 50 -8.79 -2.15 6.11
CA MET A 50 -8.17 -2.69 4.91
C MET A 50 -7.64 -1.59 3.99
N ILE A 51 -8.44 -0.56 3.72
CA ILE A 51 -8.05 0.51 2.78
C ILE A 51 -7.00 1.44 3.40
N VAL A 52 -7.20 1.90 4.64
CA VAL A 52 -6.24 2.80 5.30
C VAL A 52 -4.93 2.06 5.61
N GLY A 53 -5.01 0.83 6.12
CA GLY A 53 -3.84 -0.01 6.39
C GLY A 53 -3.09 -0.38 5.12
N GLY A 54 -3.82 -0.81 4.08
CA GLY A 54 -3.27 -1.08 2.75
C GLY A 54 -2.59 0.16 2.16
N SER A 55 -3.20 1.34 2.30
CA SER A 55 -2.62 2.59 1.81
C SER A 55 -1.30 2.92 2.48
N PHE A 56 -1.17 2.68 3.78
CA PHE A 56 0.06 2.91 4.53
C PHE A 56 1.18 1.95 4.10
N LEU A 57 0.85 0.67 3.92
CA LEU A 57 1.81 -0.36 3.48
C LEU A 57 2.30 -0.08 2.06
N ILE A 58 1.38 0.26 1.16
CA ILE A 58 1.69 0.61 -0.22
C ILE A 58 2.51 1.93 -0.27
N ALA A 59 2.20 2.92 0.56
CA ALA A 59 2.97 4.16 0.66
C ALA A 59 4.44 3.90 1.03
N LYS A 60 4.68 3.06 2.04
CA LYS A 60 6.05 2.63 2.41
C LYS A 60 6.74 1.91 1.25
N PHE A 61 6.00 1.15 0.46
CA PHE A 61 6.55 0.45 -0.69
C PHE A 61 6.96 1.39 -1.83
N VAL A 62 6.17 2.42 -2.12
CA VAL A 62 6.55 3.46 -3.08
C VAL A 62 7.81 4.18 -2.63
N GLU A 63 7.98 4.43 -1.32
CA GLU A 63 9.21 5.02 -0.80
C GLU A 63 10.42 4.09 -0.94
N ALA A 64 10.26 2.79 -0.65
CA ALA A 64 11.33 1.81 -0.73
C ALA A 64 11.76 1.51 -2.17
N THR A 65 10.78 1.36 -3.08
CA THR A 65 11.02 1.02 -4.50
C THR A 65 11.25 2.24 -5.37
N LYS A 66 10.91 3.45 -4.89
CA LYS A 66 10.83 4.70 -5.66
C LYS A 66 9.99 4.57 -6.94
N SER A 67 9.08 3.58 -6.99
CA SER A 67 8.31 3.24 -8.18
C SER A 67 6.84 3.05 -7.84
N PHE A 68 5.99 3.91 -8.39
CA PHE A 68 4.53 3.74 -8.32
C PHE A 68 4.05 2.58 -9.22
N LEU A 69 4.88 2.10 -10.17
CA LEU A 69 4.51 1.02 -11.09
C LEU A 69 4.45 -0.33 -10.37
N THR A 70 5.37 -0.60 -9.45
CA THR A 70 5.36 -1.80 -8.62
C THR A 70 4.09 -1.87 -7.77
N THR A 71 3.73 -0.73 -7.19
CA THR A 71 2.48 -0.54 -6.46
C THR A 71 1.24 -0.73 -7.34
N ALA A 72 1.25 -0.19 -8.56
CA ALA A 72 0.17 -0.41 -9.53
C ALA A 72 0.00 -1.88 -9.90
N GLY A 73 1.08 -2.66 -9.96
CA GLY A 73 1.04 -4.10 -10.14
C GLY A 73 0.32 -4.81 -8.99
N ILE A 74 0.72 -4.50 -7.74
CA ILE A 74 0.10 -5.08 -6.53
C ILE A 74 -1.39 -4.72 -6.46
N HIS A 75 -1.74 -3.46 -6.67
CA HIS A 75 -3.13 -3.02 -6.67
C HIS A 75 -3.93 -3.71 -7.79
N SER A 76 -3.36 -3.93 -8.97
CA SER A 76 -4.04 -4.66 -10.04
C SER A 76 -4.31 -6.13 -9.67
N ILE A 77 -3.36 -6.79 -8.99
CA ILE A 77 -3.53 -8.15 -8.46
C ILE A 77 -4.65 -8.17 -7.40
N MET A 78 -4.67 -7.20 -6.49
CA MET A 78 -5.72 -7.06 -5.48
C MET A 78 -7.10 -6.86 -6.12
N ASN A 79 -7.19 -6.03 -7.16
CA ASN A 79 -8.46 -5.78 -7.85
C ASN A 79 -8.97 -7.04 -8.58
N ILE A 80 -8.07 -7.80 -9.21
CA ILE A 80 -8.42 -9.07 -9.86
C ILE A 80 -8.96 -10.08 -8.84
N GLY A 81 -8.30 -10.24 -7.69
CA GLY A 81 -8.78 -11.15 -6.66
C GLY A 81 -9.98 -10.65 -5.86
N SER A 82 -10.28 -9.34 -5.88
CA SER A 82 -11.53 -8.81 -5.31
C SER A 82 -12.78 -9.05 -6.17
N ASN A 83 -12.59 -9.31 -7.47
CA ASN A 83 -13.66 -9.68 -8.40
C ASN A 83 -14.01 -11.18 -8.34
N THR A 84 -13.18 -11.99 -7.69
CA THR A 84 -13.59 -13.31 -7.23
C THR A 84 -14.25 -13.14 -5.85
N ASN A 85 -15.15 -14.04 -5.44
CA ASN A 85 -15.78 -13.95 -4.12
C ASN A 85 -14.69 -13.67 -3.06
N TRP A 86 -14.93 -12.65 -2.21
CA TRP A 86 -14.09 -12.28 -1.06
C TRP A 86 -14.08 -13.42 -0.04
N THR A 87 -13.43 -14.49 -0.43
CA THR A 87 -13.28 -15.73 0.29
C THR A 87 -12.20 -15.52 1.35
N LYS A 88 -12.27 -16.27 2.45
CA LYS A 88 -11.22 -16.26 3.48
C LYS A 88 -9.83 -16.49 2.87
N THR A 89 -9.75 -17.26 1.80
CA THR A 89 -8.54 -17.48 0.98
C THR A 89 -7.96 -16.19 0.40
N PHE A 90 -8.77 -15.31 -0.21
CA PHE A 90 -8.26 -14.04 -0.76
C PHE A 90 -7.71 -13.11 0.33
N LEU A 91 -8.36 -13.06 1.50
CA LEU A 91 -7.87 -12.28 2.65
C LEU A 91 -6.55 -12.84 3.20
N ILE A 92 -6.39 -14.16 3.21
CA ILE A 92 -5.15 -14.84 3.60
C ILE A 92 -4.04 -14.53 2.58
N ASP A 93 -4.33 -14.62 1.29
CA ASP A 93 -3.36 -14.30 0.22
C ASP A 93 -2.91 -12.84 0.30
N LEU A 94 -3.83 -11.92 0.59
CA LEU A 94 -3.53 -10.51 0.83
C LEU A 94 -2.57 -10.35 2.02
N ALA A 95 -2.86 -11.03 3.13
CA ALA A 95 -2.02 -11.01 4.31
C ALA A 95 -0.63 -11.58 4.01
N ILE A 96 -0.53 -12.68 3.24
CA ILE A 96 0.74 -13.27 2.81
C ILE A 96 1.54 -12.30 1.95
N ILE A 97 0.90 -11.61 1.00
CA ILE A 97 1.57 -10.59 0.17
C ILE A 97 2.14 -9.50 1.07
N PHE A 98 1.34 -8.95 1.99
CA PHE A 98 1.80 -7.90 2.90
C PHE A 98 2.93 -8.38 3.85
N VAL A 99 2.85 -9.60 4.38
CA VAL A 99 3.88 -10.18 5.25
C VAL A 99 5.17 -10.40 4.46
N THR A 100 5.09 -11.01 3.28
CA THR A 100 6.24 -11.24 2.40
C THR A 100 6.92 -9.92 2.04
N MET A 101 6.12 -8.91 1.69
CA MET A 101 6.61 -7.56 1.40
C MET A 101 7.32 -6.91 2.60
N PHE A 102 6.76 -7.05 3.81
CA PHE A 102 7.39 -6.54 5.03
C PHE A 102 8.72 -7.24 5.35
N LEU A 103 8.78 -8.56 5.15
CA LEU A 103 10.00 -9.34 5.34
C LEU A 103 11.10 -8.93 4.34
N ILE A 104 10.74 -8.73 3.06
CA ILE A 104 11.68 -8.26 2.04
C ILE A 104 12.27 -6.90 2.43
N ASP A 105 11.46 -5.92 2.86
CA ASP A 105 11.95 -4.61 3.32
C ASP A 105 12.96 -4.74 4.47
N LYS A 106 12.67 -5.61 5.45
CA LYS A 106 13.54 -5.84 6.61
C LYS A 106 14.87 -6.49 6.22
N ILE A 107 14.83 -7.53 5.39
CA ILE A 107 16.02 -8.24 4.91
C ILE A 107 16.91 -7.30 4.08
N TRP A 108 16.30 -6.48 3.22
CA TRP A 108 17.05 -5.58 2.34
C TRP A 108 17.76 -4.47 3.13
N LYS A 109 17.10 -3.90 4.14
CA LYS A 109 17.73 -2.94 5.07
C LYS A 109 18.87 -3.57 5.86
N GLN A 110 18.69 -4.79 6.35
CA GLN A 110 19.75 -5.49 7.07
C GLN A 110 20.99 -5.69 6.17
N LYS A 111 20.78 -6.12 4.92
CA LYS A 111 21.88 -6.33 3.96
C LYS A 111 22.62 -5.04 3.61
N ILE A 112 21.92 -3.91 3.47
CA ILE A 112 22.55 -2.60 3.24
C ILE A 112 23.42 -2.19 4.43
N ASN A 113 22.91 -2.34 5.65
CA ASN A 113 23.66 -2.00 6.86
C ASN A 113 24.92 -2.87 7.04
N GLU A 114 24.84 -4.16 6.69
CA GLU A 114 26.01 -5.07 6.70
C GLU A 114 27.07 -4.64 5.68
N ILE A 115 26.65 -4.24 4.48
CA ILE A 115 27.53 -3.71 3.44
C ILE A 115 28.22 -2.43 3.93
N GLU A 116 27.46 -1.44 4.42
CA GLU A 116 28.03 -0.17 4.92
C GLU A 116 29.05 -0.39 6.05
N LYS A 117 28.79 -1.34 6.95
CA LYS A 117 29.72 -1.69 8.04
C LYS A 117 31.00 -2.38 7.55
N HIS A 118 30.96 -3.07 6.40
CA HIS A 118 32.13 -3.73 5.84
C HIS A 118 33.07 -2.77 5.08
N TYR A 119 32.54 -1.63 4.62
CA TYR A 119 33.28 -0.60 3.88
C TYR A 119 33.57 0.68 4.70
N SER A 120 33.27 0.67 6.00
CA SER A 120 33.61 1.73 6.97
C SER A 120 34.76 1.34 7.88
#